data_AF-A0A3B6RSH9-F1
#
_entry.id   AF-A0A3B6RSH9-F1
#
_cell.length_a   1.000
_cell.length_b   1.000
_cell.length_c   1.000
_cell.angle_alpha   90.00
_cell.angle_beta   90.00
_cell.angle_gamma   90.00
#
_symmetry.space_group_name_H-M   'P 1'
#
loop_
_entity.id
_entity.type
_entity.pdbx_description
1 polymer ?
#
loop_
_entity_poly.entity_id
_entity_poly.type
_entity_poly.pdbx_seq_one_letter_code
_entity_poly.pdbx_strand_id
1 'polypeptide(L)'
;MASFIEHTKHTPTISERSVRFMSRLLARSGLGEQTCLPEAHHCVPTHEYCTLDNARAEFELVVFSAIDDLLAKTGVTPDAIGVLVLNCSLFCPTPSLVDIIVNK
;
A
#
# COMPACT_ATOMS: atom_id res chain seq x y z
N MET A 1 -14.23 -9.45 6.15
CA MET A 1 -15.44 -8.61 6.36
C MET A 1 -15.57 -8.07 7.80
N ALA A 2 -15.43 -8.92 8.84
CA ALA A 2 -15.53 -8.47 10.24
C ALA A 2 -14.51 -7.38 10.60
N SER A 3 -13.25 -7.54 10.19
CA SER A 3 -12.19 -6.53 10.39
C SER A 3 -12.56 -5.17 9.79
N PHE A 4 -13.00 -5.12 8.52
CA PHE A 4 -13.41 -3.87 7.86
C PHE A 4 -14.51 -3.11 8.62
N ILE A 5 -15.56 -3.81 9.08
CA ILE A 5 -16.67 -3.17 9.79
C ILE A 5 -16.18 -2.56 11.11
N GLU A 6 -15.34 -3.27 11.87
CA GLU A 6 -14.75 -2.72 13.10
C GLU A 6 -13.95 -1.45 12.82
N HIS A 7 -13.08 -1.44 11.81
CA HIS A 7 -12.27 -0.28 11.46
C HIS A 7 -13.14 0.94 11.08
N THR A 8 -14.22 0.72 10.32
CA THR A 8 -15.10 1.84 9.89
C THR A 8 -15.84 2.51 11.04
N LYS A 9 -16.10 1.83 12.18
CA LYS A 9 -16.74 2.44 13.36
C LYS A 9 -15.90 3.58 13.96
N HIS A 10 -14.59 3.53 13.79
CA HIS A 10 -13.65 4.55 14.26
C HIS A 10 -13.47 5.71 13.28
N THR A 11 -14.20 5.72 12.16
CA THR A 11 -14.12 6.77 11.15
C THR A 11 -15.44 7.55 11.10
N PRO A 12 -15.54 8.69 11.80
CA PRO A 12 -16.81 9.40 11.99
C PRO A 12 -17.44 9.94 10.69
N THR A 13 -16.67 10.03 9.60
CA THR A 13 -17.15 10.44 8.27
C THR A 13 -17.86 9.32 7.51
N ILE A 14 -17.78 8.07 7.97
CA ILE A 14 -18.39 6.92 7.29
C ILE A 14 -19.73 6.57 7.94
N SER A 15 -20.82 6.89 7.25
CA SER A 15 -22.17 6.52 7.69
C SER A 15 -22.41 5.00 7.64
N GLU A 16 -23.35 4.49 8.44
CA GLU A 16 -23.80 3.09 8.37
C GLU A 16 -24.27 2.68 6.96
N ARG A 17 -24.91 3.62 6.24
CA ARG A 17 -25.31 3.40 4.84
C ARG A 17 -24.09 3.14 3.96
N SER A 18 -23.02 3.92 4.15
CA SER A 18 -21.76 3.77 3.45
C SER A 18 -21.07 2.46 3.81
N VAL A 19 -21.00 2.08 5.09
CA VAL A 19 -20.45 0.79 5.54
C VAL A 19 -21.17 -0.36 4.83
N ARG A 20 -22.51 -0.37 4.89
CA ARG A 20 -23.31 -1.42 4.25
C ARG A 20 -23.11 -1.48 2.73
N PHE A 21 -22.95 -0.34 2.07
CA PHE A 21 -22.63 -0.28 0.65
C PHE A 21 -21.25 -0.86 0.35
N MET A 22 -20.21 -0.39 1.04
CA MET A 22 -18.83 -0.82 0.85
C MET A 22 -18.64 -2.30 1.18
N SER A 23 -19.27 -2.83 2.24
CA SER A 23 -19.20 -4.26 2.56
C SER A 23 -19.77 -5.13 1.43
N ARG A 24 -20.88 -4.74 0.80
CA ARG A 24 -21.41 -5.48 -0.36
C ARG A 24 -20.54 -5.34 -1.59
N LEU A 25 -19.93 -4.17 -1.79
CA LEU A 25 -19.00 -3.94 -2.89
C LEU A 25 -17.75 -4.81 -2.73
N LEU A 26 -17.15 -4.83 -1.53
CA LEU A 26 -16.01 -5.67 -1.20
C LEU A 26 -16.32 -7.17 -1.34
N ALA A 27 -17.50 -7.61 -0.92
CA ALA A 27 -17.92 -9.01 -1.10
C ALA A 27 -18.08 -9.43 -2.58
N ARG A 28 -18.16 -8.48 -3.49
CA ARG A 28 -18.41 -8.69 -4.93
C ARG A 28 -17.30 -8.11 -5.81
N SER A 29 -16.18 -7.67 -5.23
CA SER A 29 -15.09 -7.03 -5.96
C SER A 29 -14.23 -8.02 -6.75
N GLY A 30 -14.32 -9.31 -6.42
CA GLY A 30 -13.45 -10.35 -7.01
C GLY A 30 -12.02 -10.32 -6.48
N LEU A 31 -11.73 -9.56 -5.42
CA LEU A 31 -10.43 -9.55 -4.77
C LEU A 31 -10.22 -10.85 -3.99
N GLY A 32 -9.05 -11.48 -4.18
CA GLY A 32 -8.64 -12.66 -3.45
C GLY A 32 -7.88 -12.33 -2.16
N GLU A 33 -7.52 -13.35 -1.39
CA GLU A 33 -6.83 -13.22 -0.10
C GLU A 33 -5.40 -12.63 -0.20
N GLN A 34 -4.83 -12.51 -1.40
CA GLN A 34 -3.53 -11.89 -1.63
C GLN A 34 -3.62 -10.36 -1.84
N THR A 35 -4.82 -9.78 -1.75
CA THR A 35 -5.01 -8.32 -1.80
C THR A 35 -5.28 -7.79 -0.40
N CYS A 36 -4.39 -6.94 0.10
CA CYS A 36 -4.54 -6.27 1.40
C CYS A 36 -4.29 -4.77 1.29
N LEU A 37 -4.67 -4.05 2.35
CA LEU A 37 -4.21 -2.68 2.58
C LEU A 37 -2.83 -2.73 3.25
N PRO A 38 -2.09 -1.60 3.27
CA PRO A 38 -0.87 -1.47 4.06
C PRO A 38 -1.08 -1.81 5.54
N GLU A 39 -0.01 -2.24 6.21
CA GLU A 39 -0.09 -2.71 7.60
C GLU A 39 -0.66 -1.65 8.57
N ALA A 40 -0.37 -0.37 8.33
CA ALA A 40 -0.95 0.74 9.10
C ALA A 40 -2.49 0.76 9.12
N HIS A 41 -3.13 0.23 8.07
CA HIS A 41 -4.60 0.13 8.00
C HIS A 41 -5.19 -1.02 8.80
N HIS A 42 -4.36 -1.91 9.35
CA HIS A 42 -4.80 -3.02 10.19
C HIS A 42 -4.87 -2.65 11.68
N CYS A 43 -4.36 -1.47 12.05
CA CYS A 43 -4.44 -0.95 13.41
C CYS A 43 -5.74 -0.16 13.64
N VAL A 44 -6.23 -0.22 14.88
CA VAL A 44 -7.42 0.51 15.32
C VAL A 44 -7.04 1.44 16.48
N PRO A 45 -7.26 2.77 16.36
CA PRO A 45 -7.88 3.46 15.24
C PRO A 45 -6.87 3.78 14.12
N THR A 46 -7.22 3.48 12.87
CA THR A 46 -6.31 3.54 11.71
C THR A 46 -5.60 4.88 11.51
N HIS A 47 -6.30 6.00 11.74
CA HIS A 47 -5.78 7.34 11.49
C HIS A 47 -4.53 7.69 12.32
N GLU A 48 -4.33 7.05 13.47
CA GLU A 48 -3.14 7.25 14.31
C GLU A 48 -1.88 6.62 13.69
N TYR A 49 -2.06 5.61 12.84
CA TYR A 49 -0.97 4.84 12.23
C TYR A 49 -0.70 5.21 10.78
N CYS A 50 -1.59 5.96 10.12
CA CYS A 50 -1.37 6.50 8.78
C CYS A 50 -0.38 7.68 8.78
N THR A 51 0.85 7.44 9.26
CA THR A 51 1.95 8.40 9.30
C THR A 51 2.81 8.32 8.02
N LEU A 52 3.59 9.37 7.76
CA LEU A 52 4.53 9.39 6.63
C LEU A 52 5.61 8.30 6.76
N ASP A 53 6.04 8.00 7.97
CA ASP A 53 7.06 6.98 8.22
C ASP A 53 6.53 5.58 7.94
N ASN A 54 5.28 5.28 8.35
CA ASN A 54 4.65 4.00 8.03
C ASN A 54 4.35 3.86 6.53
N ALA A 55 3.94 4.94 5.86
CA ALA A 55 3.77 4.94 4.41
C ALA A 55 5.10 4.71 3.67
N ARG A 56 6.21 5.28 4.18
CA ARG A 56 7.56 5.02 3.65
C ARG A 56 7.98 3.56 3.87
N ALA A 57 7.77 3.03 5.08
CA ALA A 57 8.10 1.64 5.40
C ALA A 57 7.34 0.64 4.51
N GLU A 58 6.05 0.86 4.30
CA GLU A 58 5.23 0.07 3.37
C GLU A 58 5.78 0.15 1.94
N PHE A 59 6.04 1.37 1.45
CA PHE A 59 6.56 1.58 0.10
C PHE A 59 7.87 0.82 -0.11
N GLU A 60 8.81 0.95 0.83
CA GLU A 60 10.09 0.25 0.76
C GLU A 60 9.91 -1.27 0.76
N LEU A 61 9.07 -1.81 1.66
CA LEU A 61 8.80 -3.24 1.72
C LEU A 61 8.28 -3.76 0.38
N VAL A 62 7.27 -3.10 -0.18
CA VAL A 62 6.62 -3.53 -1.43
C VAL A 62 7.55 -3.37 -2.63
N VAL A 63 8.18 -2.20 -2.78
CA VAL A 63 8.95 -1.87 -3.99
C VAL A 63 10.24 -2.68 -4.07
N PHE A 64 10.96 -2.84 -2.96
CA PHE A 64 12.22 -3.57 -2.98
C PHE A 64 11.99 -5.07 -3.13
N SER A 65 10.95 -5.63 -2.48
CA SER A 65 10.57 -7.02 -2.72
C SER A 65 10.23 -7.28 -4.19
N ALA A 66 9.52 -6.36 -4.85
CA ALA A 66 9.18 -6.49 -6.26
C ALA A 66 10.39 -6.36 -7.20
N ILE A 67 11.31 -5.43 -6.89
CA ILE A 67 12.57 -5.25 -7.65
C ILE A 67 13.45 -6.49 -7.50
N ASP A 68 13.67 -6.97 -6.28
CA ASP A 68 14.50 -8.14 -6.00
C ASP A 68 13.97 -9.38 -6.74
N ASP A 69 12.67 -9.62 -6.65
CA ASP A 69 11.99 -10.69 -7.38
C ASP A 69 12.18 -10.60 -8.89
N LEU A 70 12.08 -9.39 -9.46
CA LEU A 70 12.23 -9.15 -10.89
C LEU A 70 13.66 -9.39 -11.36
N LEU A 71 14.65 -8.85 -10.65
CA LEU A 71 16.06 -9.01 -10.98
C LEU A 71 16.49 -10.47 -10.85
N ALA A 72 16.04 -11.16 -9.80
CA ALA A 72 16.29 -12.59 -9.62
C ALA A 72 15.70 -13.45 -10.76
N LYS A 73 14.47 -13.13 -11.22
CA LYS A 73 13.82 -13.86 -12.32
C LYS A 73 14.44 -13.59 -13.69
N THR A 74 14.98 -12.40 -13.91
CA THR A 74 15.51 -11.98 -15.21
C THR A 74 17.02 -12.13 -15.34
N GLY A 75 17.75 -12.17 -14.22
CA GLY A 75 19.22 -12.17 -14.19
C GLY A 75 19.86 -10.85 -14.63
N VAL A 76 19.05 -9.79 -14.81
CA VAL A 76 19.54 -8.45 -15.17
C VAL A 76 20.21 -7.83 -13.95
N THR A 77 21.41 -7.29 -14.13
CA THR A 77 22.09 -6.53 -13.07
C THR A 77 21.51 -5.11 -13.00
N PRO A 78 21.40 -4.49 -11.81
CA PRO A 78 20.97 -3.11 -11.68
C PRO A 78 21.74 -2.13 -12.58
N ASP A 79 23.06 -2.32 -12.72
CA ASP A 79 23.93 -1.48 -13.55
C ASP A 79 23.58 -1.48 -15.04
N ALA A 80 22.84 -2.49 -15.52
CA ALA A 80 22.39 -2.57 -16.91
C ALA A 80 21.12 -1.72 -17.17
N ILE A 81 20.50 -1.16 -16.13
CA ILE A 81 19.24 -0.40 -16.21
C ILE A 81 19.55 1.10 -16.36
N GLY A 82 19.31 1.65 -17.54
CA GLY A 82 19.57 3.08 -17.81
C GLY A 82 18.47 4.05 -17.40
N VAL A 83 17.24 3.57 -17.17
CA VAL A 83 16.08 4.42 -16.86
C VAL A 83 15.16 3.71 -15.86
N LEU A 84 14.75 4.44 -14.82
CA LEU A 84 13.70 4.04 -13.88
C LEU A 84 12.47 4.92 -14.08
N VAL A 85 11.31 4.30 -14.32
CA VAL A 85 10.01 4.99 -14.36
C VAL A 85 9.16 4.44 -13.21
N LEU A 86 8.70 5.34 -12.34
CA LEU A 86 7.85 5.01 -11.20
C LEU A 86 6.51 5.75 -11.29
N ASN A 87 5.43 5.07 -10.91
CA ASN A 87 4.10 5.67 -10.75
C ASN A 87 3.57 5.35 -9.34
N CYS A 88 3.13 6.38 -8.62
CA CYS A 88 2.43 6.25 -7.36
C CYS A 88 1.46 7.43 -7.20
N SER A 89 0.20 7.15 -6.89
CA SER A 89 -0.84 8.17 -6.68
C SER A 89 -1.20 8.41 -5.21
N LEU A 90 -0.72 7.54 -4.30
CA LEU A 90 -1.10 7.55 -2.89
C LEU A 90 -0.07 8.21 -1.98
N PHE A 91 1.20 8.27 -2.38
CA PHE A 91 2.28 8.73 -1.55
C PHE A 91 3.34 9.49 -2.37
N CYS A 92 3.63 10.73 -1.99
CA CYS A 92 4.59 11.61 -2.68
C CYS A 92 5.50 12.29 -1.63
N PRO A 93 6.50 11.57 -1.09
CA PRO A 93 7.41 12.12 -0.08
C PRO A 93 8.49 13.02 -0.69
N THR A 94 9.21 13.71 0.19
CA THR A 94 10.52 14.30 -0.09
C THR A 94 11.55 13.64 0.84
N PRO A 95 12.70 13.13 0.34
CA PRO A 95 13.07 12.97 -1.08
C PRO A 95 12.08 12.07 -1.84
N SER A 96 12.10 12.12 -3.18
CA SER A 96 11.09 11.45 -4.01
C SER A 96 11.21 9.92 -3.92
N LEU A 97 10.15 9.19 -4.31
CA LEU A 97 10.19 7.72 -4.35
C LEU A 97 11.27 7.18 -5.29
N VAL A 98 11.56 7.88 -6.39
CA VAL A 98 12.65 7.54 -7.30
C VAL A 98 14.00 7.73 -6.62
N ASP A 99 14.18 8.83 -5.88
CA ASP A 99 15.41 9.07 -5.12
C ASP A 99 15.63 7.98 -4.06
N ILE A 100 14.56 7.53 -3.40
CA ILE A 100 14.62 6.44 -2.41
C ILE A 100 15.10 5.14 -3.07
N ILE A 101 14.64 4.82 -4.29
CA ILE A 101 15.07 3.59 -4.99
C ILE A 101 16.52 3.68 -5.45
N VAL A 102 16.91 4.81 -6.06
CA VAL A 102 18.24 4.95 -6.70
C VAL A 102 19.37 5.06 -5.68
N ASN A 103 19.10 5.58 -4.48
CA ASN A 103 20.12 5.83 -3.45
C ASN A 103 20.15 4.76 -2.34
N LYS A 104 19.51 3.62 -2.53
CA LYS A 104 19.54 2.49 -1.59
C LYS A 104 20.43 1.38 -2.14
#